data_AF-A0A9E7JE23-F1
#
_entry.id   AF-A0A9E7JE23-F1
#
_cell.length_a   1.000
_cell.length_b   1.000
_cell.length_c   1.000
_cell.angle_alpha   90.00
_cell.angle_beta   90.00
_cell.angle_gamma   90.00
#
_symmetry.space_group_name_H-M   'P 1'
#
loop_
_entity.id
_entity.type
_entity.pdbx_description
1 polymer ?
#
loop_
_entity_poly.entity_id
_entity_poly.type
_entity_poly.pdbx_seq_one_letter_code
_entity_poly.pdbx_strand_id
1 'polypeptide(L)'
;MEIIFQNNDTKMQTYHMDGYAFFVVGMDYGEWTEESRGTYNKGDGVARCSTQVFPGAWTAILVSLDNVGIWNVRAQNLDSWYLGQEVYVRVVNPENTNKTELPIPDNALYCGRLQKYQKYAISFAGFTFLVR
;
A
#
# COMPACT_ATOMS: atom_id res chain seq x y z
N MET A 1 8.60 -8.19 5.41
CA MET A 1 8.28 -8.37 3.98
C MET A 1 9.16 -7.45 3.16
N GLU A 2 9.68 -7.93 2.03
CA GLU A 2 10.43 -7.12 1.06
C GLU A 2 9.48 -6.71 -0.06
N ILE A 3 9.51 -5.43 -0.46
CA ILE A 3 8.80 -4.94 -1.63
C ILE A 3 9.84 -4.25 -2.52
N ILE A 4 9.86 -4.62 -3.80
CA ILE A 4 10.69 -4.00 -4.82
C ILE A 4 9.79 -3.24 -5.77
N PHE A 5 10.01 -1.94 -5.88
CA PHE A 5 9.39 -1.13 -6.91
C PHE A 5 10.36 -1.02 -8.08
N GLN A 6 9.91 -1.44 -9.26
CA GLN A 6 10.66 -1.29 -10.52
C GLN A 6 9.94 -0.25 -11.38
N ASN A 7 10.64 0.79 -11.83
CA ASN A 7 10.08 1.82 -12.68
C ASN A 7 10.68 1.75 -14.08
N ASN A 8 9.93 1.16 -15.02
CA ASN A 8 10.30 1.09 -16.44
C ASN A 8 9.75 2.26 -17.26
N ASP A 9 9.15 3.26 -16.61
CA ASP A 9 8.67 4.48 -17.25
C ASP A 9 9.78 5.55 -17.28
N THR A 10 9.52 6.60 -18.05
CA THR A 10 10.33 7.81 -18.24
C THR A 10 10.13 8.87 -17.16
N LYS A 11 9.08 8.73 -16.33
CA LYS A 11 8.75 9.67 -15.26
C LYS A 11 9.00 9.04 -13.90
N MET A 12 9.43 9.87 -12.94
CA MET A 12 9.57 9.43 -11.56
C MET A 12 8.20 9.03 -11.01
N GLN A 13 8.14 7.88 -10.37
CA GLN A 13 6.95 7.41 -9.67
C GLN A 13 7.15 7.56 -8.17
N THR A 14 6.08 7.85 -7.44
CA THR A 14 6.10 7.91 -5.98
C THR A 14 5.06 6.93 -5.46
N TYR A 15 5.47 6.04 -4.57
CA TYR A 15 4.60 5.06 -3.92
C TYR A 15 4.42 5.39 -2.45
N HIS A 16 3.22 5.14 -1.93
CA HIS A 16 2.88 5.30 -0.53
C HIS A 16 2.24 4.04 0.02
N MET A 17 2.50 3.72 1.28
CA MET A 17 1.90 2.61 1.99
C MET A 17 1.13 3.13 3.19
N ASP A 18 -0.19 2.93 3.20
CA ASP A 18 -1.03 3.26 4.34
C ASP A 18 -0.73 2.33 5.52
N GLY A 19 -0.88 2.82 6.76
CA GLY A 19 -0.78 2.01 7.98
C GLY A 19 0.63 1.60 8.43
N TYR A 20 1.67 1.91 7.64
CA TYR A 20 3.05 1.52 7.92
C TYR A 20 4.06 2.61 7.58
N ALA A 21 5.12 2.65 8.37
CA ALA A 21 6.41 3.12 7.89
C ALA A 21 7.25 1.91 7.47
N PHE A 22 8.09 2.10 6.46
CA PHE A 22 9.02 1.10 5.94
C PHE A 22 10.42 1.70 5.86
N PHE A 23 11.43 0.82 5.84
CA PHE A 23 12.81 1.22 5.66
C PHE A 23 13.18 1.11 4.19
N VAL A 24 13.69 2.20 3.60
CA VAL A 24 14.31 2.14 2.28
C VAL A 24 15.69 1.54 2.42
N VAL A 25 15.90 0.36 1.84
CA VAL A 25 17.13 -0.42 2.02
C VAL A 25 18.03 -0.40 0.79
N GLY A 26 17.50 -0.11 -0.39
CA GLY A 26 18.32 -0.03 -1.60
C GLY A 26 17.60 0.72 -2.70
N MET A 27 18.38 1.33 -3.58
CA MET A 27 17.91 1.95 -4.81
C MET A 27 19.08 1.99 -5.79
N ASP A 28 18.81 1.71 -7.06
CA ASP A 28 19.80 1.86 -8.12
C ASP A 28 19.11 1.97 -9.48
N TYR A 29 19.85 2.41 -10.49
CA TYR A 29 19.40 2.39 -11.88
C TYR A 29 19.48 0.97 -12.48
N GLY A 30 18.70 0.72 -13.52
CA GLY A 30 18.58 -0.57 -14.18
C GLY A 30 17.45 -1.42 -13.61
N GLU A 31 17.55 -2.73 -13.84
CA GLU A 31 16.61 -3.72 -13.33
C GLU A 31 17.12 -4.29 -12.01
N TRP A 32 16.24 -4.42 -11.03
CA TRP A 32 16.56 -5.09 -9.78
C TRP A 32 16.90 -6.57 -10.03
N THR A 33 17.96 -7.07 -9.38
CA THR A 33 18.32 -8.50 -9.39
C THR A 33 18.52 -9.00 -7.97
N GLU A 34 18.57 -10.31 -7.78
CA GLU A 34 18.80 -10.89 -6.44
C GLU A 34 20.16 -10.50 -5.85
N GLU A 35 21.17 -10.26 -6.70
CA GLU A 35 22.50 -9.79 -6.32
C GLU A 35 22.46 -8.39 -5.68
N SER A 36 21.46 -7.56 -6.04
CA SER A 36 21.26 -6.24 -5.46
C SER A 36 21.03 -6.29 -3.94
N ARG A 37 20.60 -7.43 -3.37
CA ARG A 37 20.46 -7.59 -1.91
C ARG A 37 21.79 -7.46 -1.16
N GLY A 38 22.91 -7.65 -1.86
CA GLY A 38 24.26 -7.45 -1.33
C GLY A 38 24.59 -5.99 -1.02
N THR A 39 23.92 -5.03 -1.68
CA THR A 39 24.17 -3.58 -1.50
C THR A 39 23.19 -2.91 -0.54
N TYR A 40 22.27 -3.68 0.05
CA TYR A 40 21.24 -3.12 0.93
C TYR A 40 21.82 -2.51 2.20
N ASN A 41 21.37 -1.31 2.52
CA ASN A 41 21.55 -0.69 3.81
C ASN A 41 20.63 -1.36 4.85
N LYS A 42 21.21 -2.18 5.72
CA LYS A 42 20.52 -2.86 6.83
C LYS A 42 20.88 -2.29 8.20
N GLY A 43 21.72 -1.25 8.26
CA GLY A 43 22.23 -0.67 9.50
C GLY A 43 21.42 0.55 9.94
N ASP A 44 21.31 1.54 9.05
CA ASP A 44 20.75 2.86 9.35
C ASP A 44 19.73 3.31 8.29
N GLY A 45 18.98 2.35 7.73
CA GLY A 45 17.90 2.61 6.79
C GLY A 45 16.90 3.65 7.33
N VAL A 46 16.44 4.55 6.46
CA VAL A 46 15.52 5.63 6.85
C VAL A 46 14.08 5.13 6.81
N ALA A 47 13.35 5.33 7.91
CA ALA A 47 11.92 5.07 7.97
C ALA A 47 11.13 6.12 7.17
N ARG A 48 10.29 5.69 6.24
CA ARG A 48 9.42 6.52 5.38
C ARG A 48 8.06 5.84 5.21
N CYS A 49 7.03 6.61 4.84
CA CYS A 49 5.75 6.05 4.39
C CYS A 49 5.55 6.20 2.88
N SER A 50 6.43 6.97 2.23
CA SER A 50 6.46 7.16 0.78
C SER A 50 7.89 7.09 0.27
N THR A 51 8.08 6.54 -0.93
CA THR A 51 9.36 6.52 -1.62
C THR A 51 9.21 6.87 -3.09
N GLN A 52 10.26 7.45 -3.65
CA GLN A 52 10.36 7.80 -5.06
C GLN A 52 11.15 6.71 -5.78
N VAL A 53 10.78 6.43 -7.02
CA VAL A 53 11.44 5.47 -7.89
C VAL A 53 11.73 6.20 -9.19
N PHE A 54 13.02 6.46 -9.45
CA PHE A 54 13.45 7.22 -10.60
C PHE A 54 13.19 6.47 -11.92
N PRO A 55 13.14 7.17 -13.07
CA PRO A 55 12.99 6.53 -14.37
C PRO A 55 14.08 5.50 -14.65
N GLY A 56 13.69 4.31 -15.09
CA GLY A 56 14.62 3.21 -15.37
C GLY A 56 15.40 2.72 -14.14
N ALA A 57 14.82 2.87 -12.95
CA ALA A 57 15.46 2.52 -11.68
C ALA A 57 14.54 1.66 -10.82
N TRP A 58 15.10 1.14 -9.73
CA TRP A 58 14.38 0.39 -8.73
C TRP A 58 14.59 0.95 -7.32
N THR A 59 13.68 0.61 -6.42
CA THR A 59 13.80 0.90 -4.99
C THR A 59 13.26 -0.28 -4.19
N ALA A 60 14.08 -0.80 -3.28
CA ALA A 60 13.72 -1.88 -2.38
C ALA A 60 13.43 -1.32 -0.99
N ILE A 61 12.33 -1.79 -0.41
CA ILE A 61 11.91 -1.46 0.94
C ILE A 61 11.71 -2.72 1.79
N LEU A 62 11.98 -2.60 3.09
CA LEU A 62 11.61 -3.60 4.09
C LEU A 62 10.53 -3.03 5.00
N VAL A 63 9.44 -3.78 5.13
CA VAL A 63 8.31 -3.45 6.01
C VAL A 63 8.05 -4.58 7.00
N SER A 64 7.83 -4.23 8.27
CA SER A 64 7.31 -5.15 9.29
C SER A 64 5.79 -5.09 9.24
N LEU A 65 5.12 -6.22 9.05
CA LEU A 65 3.65 -6.29 8.96
C LEU A 65 3.05 -6.65 10.32
N ASP A 66 3.05 -5.71 11.26
CA ASP A 66 2.57 -5.86 12.63
C ASP A 66 1.23 -5.13 12.92
N ASN A 67 0.67 -4.46 11.93
CA ASN A 67 -0.59 -3.74 12.00
C ASN A 67 -1.69 -4.47 11.21
N VAL A 68 -2.61 -5.11 11.94
CA VAL A 68 -3.71 -5.90 11.37
C VAL A 68 -4.69 -4.98 10.64
N GLY A 69 -5.08 -5.34 9.43
CA GLY A 69 -5.93 -4.49 8.60
C GLY A 69 -5.80 -4.78 7.11
N ILE A 70 -6.47 -3.95 6.33
CA ILE A 70 -6.30 -3.87 4.88
C ILE A 70 -5.67 -2.51 4.56
N TRP A 71 -4.48 -2.55 3.96
CA TRP A 71 -3.64 -1.38 3.73
C TRP A 71 -3.35 -1.20 2.26
N ASN A 72 -3.51 0.02 1.77
CA ASN A 72 -3.30 0.33 0.36
C ASN A 72 -1.85 0.75 0.10
N VAL A 73 -1.24 0.16 -0.92
CA VAL A 73 0.03 0.58 -1.50
C VAL A 73 -0.28 1.16 -2.88
N ARG A 74 -0.12 2.47 -3.03
CA ARG A 74 -0.55 3.17 -4.26
C ARG A 74 0.49 4.13 -4.80
N ALA A 75 0.37 4.39 -6.11
CA ALA A 75 0.98 5.56 -6.70
C ALA A 75 0.39 6.84 -6.08
N GLN A 76 1.24 7.82 -5.80
CA GLN A 76 0.85 9.16 -5.32
C GLN A 76 0.56 10.12 -6.48
N ASN A 77 0.89 9.74 -7.71
CA ASN A 77 0.37 10.43 -8.88
C ASN A 77 -1.12 10.07 -9.05
N LEU A 78 -1.99 11.08 -9.06
CA LEU A 78 -3.43 10.88 -9.10
C LEU A 78 -3.91 10.21 -10.38
N ASP A 79 -3.29 10.51 -11.53
CA ASP A 79 -3.67 9.92 -12.81
C ASP A 79 -3.33 8.42 -12.82
N SER A 80 -2.13 8.06 -12.37
CA SER A 80 -1.71 6.67 -12.20
C SER A 80 -2.61 5.91 -11.22
N TRP A 81 -2.93 6.53 -10.08
CA TRP A 81 -3.81 5.92 -9.09
C TRP A 81 -5.21 5.70 -9.66
N TYR A 82 -5.78 6.71 -10.32
CA TYR A 82 -7.09 6.61 -10.96
C TYR A 82 -7.14 5.50 -12.03
N LEU A 83 -6.04 5.27 -12.74
CA LEU A 83 -5.93 4.18 -13.71
C LEU A 83 -5.75 2.79 -13.07
N GLY A 84 -5.57 2.73 -11.75
CA GLY A 84 -5.53 1.49 -10.96
C GLY A 84 -4.12 1.04 -10.55
N GLN A 85 -3.14 1.93 -10.52
CA GLN A 85 -1.79 1.62 -10.05
C GLN A 85 -1.73 1.58 -8.51
N GLU A 86 -2.36 0.55 -7.95
CA GLU A 86 -2.44 0.28 -6.52
C GLU A 86 -2.58 -1.22 -6.22
N VAL A 87 -2.20 -1.61 -5.01
CA VAL A 87 -2.35 -2.96 -4.47
C VAL A 87 -2.80 -2.87 -3.01
N TYR A 88 -3.69 -3.77 -2.59
CA TYR A 88 -4.10 -3.88 -1.20
C TYR A 88 -3.41 -5.05 -0.51
N VAL A 89 -2.80 -4.79 0.64
CA VAL A 89 -2.17 -5.78 1.52
C VAL A 89 -3.09 -6.04 2.70
N ARG A 90 -3.58 -7.27 2.83
CA ARG A 90 -4.37 -7.70 3.99
C ARG A 90 -3.49 -8.43 4.99
N VAL A 91 -3.35 -7.85 6.17
CA VAL A 91 -2.60 -8.42 7.29
C VAL A 91 -3.59 -9.01 8.27
N VAL A 92 -3.56 -10.32 8.44
CA VAL A 92 -4.44 -11.06 9.35
C VAL A 92 -3.69 -11.44 10.62
N ASN A 93 -4.37 -11.39 11.77
CA ASN A 93 -3.85 -11.96 13.00
C ASN A 93 -4.25 -13.45 13.08
N PRO A 94 -3.31 -14.40 13.04
CA PRO A 94 -3.62 -15.82 13.16
C PRO A 94 -3.90 -16.24 14.62
N GLU A 95 -3.57 -15.40 15.60
CA GLU A 95 -3.74 -15.73 17.01
C GLU A 95 -5.15 -15.39 17.50
N ASN A 96 -5.70 -16.22 18.40
CA ASN A 96 -6.94 -15.94 19.15
C ASN A 96 -6.70 -14.88 20.25
N THR A 97 -5.99 -13.80 19.93
CA THR A 97 -5.75 -12.67 20.84
C THR A 97 -6.72 -11.53 20.54
N ASN A 98 -6.97 -10.67 21.53
CA ASN A 98 -7.82 -9.47 21.37
C ASN A 98 -7.20 -8.40 20.44
N LYS A 99 -6.03 -8.67 19.81
CA LYS A 99 -5.41 -7.82 18.78
C LYS A 99 -6.06 -8.11 17.42
N THR A 100 -7.38 -7.96 17.35
CA THR A 100 -8.11 -8.00 16.09
C THR A 100 -8.12 -6.61 15.45
N GLU A 101 -8.49 -6.52 14.18
CA GLU A 101 -8.91 -5.24 13.61
C GLU A 101 -9.97 -4.60 14.53
N LEU A 102 -9.92 -3.27 14.66
CA LEU A 102 -10.95 -2.55 15.39
C LEU A 102 -12.31 -2.84 14.74
N PRO A 103 -13.39 -2.97 15.53
CA PRO A 103 -14.71 -3.15 14.96
C PRO A 103 -15.04 -1.96 14.05
N ILE A 104 -15.72 -2.26 12.95
CA ILE A 104 -16.19 -1.24 12.00
C ILE A 104 -17.05 -0.24 12.79
N PRO A 105 -16.79 1.08 12.69
CA PRO A 105 -17.53 2.07 13.46
C PRO A 105 -19.01 2.12 13.02
N ASP A 106 -19.91 2.50 13.93
CA ASP A 106 -21.36 2.47 13.71
C ASP A 106 -21.85 3.34 12.54
N ASN A 107 -21.07 4.37 12.17
CA ASN A 107 -21.34 5.28 11.07
C ASN A 107 -20.69 4.86 9.75
N ALA A 108 -20.10 3.66 9.67
CA ALA A 108 -19.55 3.15 8.43
C ALA A 108 -20.64 2.99 7.36
N LEU A 109 -20.30 3.34 6.12
CA LEU A 109 -21.21 3.26 4.98
C LEU A 109 -21.02 1.90 4.29
N TYR A 110 -22.11 1.15 4.17
CA TYR A 110 -22.10 -0.14 3.49
C TYR A 110 -22.63 0.00 2.06
N CYS A 111 -21.88 -0.54 1.10
CA CYS A 111 -22.22 -0.52 -0.32
C CYS A 111 -21.98 -1.89 -0.98
N GLY A 112 -22.38 -2.03 -2.24
CA GLY A 112 -22.21 -3.27 -3.01
C GLY A 112 -22.82 -4.49 -2.31
N ARG A 113 -22.05 -5.58 -2.19
CA ARG A 113 -22.52 -6.83 -1.55
C ARG A 113 -22.87 -6.68 -0.06
N LEU A 114 -22.41 -5.61 0.59
CA LEU A 114 -22.65 -5.34 2.01
C LEU A 114 -23.85 -4.41 2.24
N GLN A 115 -24.52 -3.92 1.20
CA GLN A 115 -25.64 -2.98 1.30
C GLN A 115 -26.73 -3.41 2.31
N LYS A 116 -26.95 -4.72 2.48
CA LYS A 116 -27.89 -5.28 3.47
C LYS A 116 -27.59 -4.92 4.94
N TYR A 117 -26.37 -4.49 5.25
CA TYR A 117 -25.96 -4.05 6.60
C TYR A 117 -26.16 -2.55 6.82
N GLN A 118 -26.59 -1.79 5.80
CA GLN A 118 -26.80 -0.36 5.89
C GLN A 118 -28.02 -0.03 6.77
N LYS A 119 -27.77 0.57 7.95
CA LYS A 119 -28.82 0.89 8.94
C LYS A 119 -29.73 2.06 8.49
N TYR A 120 -29.21 3.00 7.71
CA TYR A 120 -29.92 4.20 7.28
C TYR A 120 -29.92 4.34 5.75
N ALA A 121 -31.07 4.64 5.17
CA ALA A 121 -31.18 4.93 3.74
C ALA A 121 -30.40 6.20 3.39
N ILE A 122 -29.24 6.04 2.77
CA ILE A 122 -28.47 7.15 2.23
C ILE A 122 -28.84 7.27 0.76
N SER A 123 -29.54 8.35 0.42
CA SER A 123 -29.78 8.74 -0.96
C SER A 123 -28.46 9.22 -1.56
N PHE A 124 -27.65 8.30 -2.10
CA PHE A 124 -26.56 8.68 -2.99
C PHE A 124 -27.16 9.18 -4.29
N ALA A 125 -27.04 10.48 -4.55
CA ALA A 125 -27.21 11.01 -5.90
C ALA A 125 -26.08 10.44 -6.78
N GLY A 126 -26.34 9.30 -7.42
CA GLY A 126 -25.65 8.86 -8.63
C GLY A 126 -24.12 8.78 -8.62
N PHE A 127 -23.48 8.46 -7.49
CA PHE A 127 -22.06 8.06 -7.50
C PHE A 127 -21.97 6.56 -7.22
N THR A 128 -21.80 5.78 -8.29
CA THR A 128 -21.28 4.42 -8.19
C THR A 128 -19.86 4.54 -7.63
N PHE A 129 -19.66 4.13 -6.37
CA PHE A 129 -18.32 3.77 -5.90
C PHE A 129 -17.87 2.58 -6.73
N LEU A 130 -17.11 2.87 -7.79
CA LEU A 130 -16.37 1.85 -8.51
C LEU A 130 -15.18 1.49 -7.63
N VAL A 131 -15.40 0.58 -6.67
CA VAL A 131 -14.27 -0.24 -6.20
C VAL A 131 -13.94 -1.13 -7.39
N ARG A 132 -12.87 -0.80 -8.11
CA ARG A 132 -12.32 -1.71 -9.11
C ARG A 132 -11.82 -2.99 -8.43
#